data_AF-A0A250KSA1-F1
#
_entry.id   AF-A0A250KSA1-F1
#
_cell.length_a   1.000
_cell.length_b   1.000
_cell.length_c   1.000
_cell.angle_alpha   90.00
_cell.angle_beta   90.00
_cell.angle_gamma   90.00
#
_symmetry.space_group_name_H-M   'P 1'
#
loop_
_entity.id
_entity.type
_entity.pdbx_description
1 polymer ?
#
loop_
_entity_poly.entity_id
_entity_poly.type
_entity_poly.pdbx_seq_one_letter_code
_entity_poly.pdbx_strand_id
1 'polypeptide(L)'
;MKNVTENESMLPSKDQAIETIIDIFVREIGFIERSEVSRSTHIVKDFYIDTDDISWFAEAVEKHFGLNTPPGEWPKGFAPTIEGIADYVLYHLSKNKVK
;
A
#
# COMPACT_ATOMS: atom_id res chain seq x y z
N MET A 1 -28.20 8.20 -24.68
CA MET A 1 -26.78 7.97 -25.03
C MET A 1 -25.91 8.77 -24.07
N LYS A 2 -25.32 8.11 -23.07
CA LYS A 2 -24.00 8.39 -22.51
C LYS A 2 -23.49 7.05 -21.98
N ASN A 3 -22.68 6.38 -22.78
CA ASN A 3 -21.94 5.21 -22.36
C ASN A 3 -20.87 5.71 -21.39
N VAL A 4 -21.01 5.41 -20.10
CA VAL A 4 -19.91 5.59 -19.14
C VAL A 4 -19.16 4.27 -19.10
N THR A 5 -18.30 4.08 -20.10
CA THR A 5 -17.31 3.01 -20.14
C THR A 5 -15.94 3.66 -20.01
N GLU A 6 -15.58 4.11 -18.82
CA GLU A 6 -14.21 4.50 -18.48
C GLU A 6 -13.94 4.15 -17.01
N ASN A 7 -13.99 2.85 -16.68
CA ASN A 7 -13.28 2.29 -15.53
C ASN A 7 -12.20 1.33 -16.06
N GLU A 8 -11.51 1.74 -17.12
CA GLU A 8 -10.30 1.10 -17.62
C GLU A 8 -9.07 1.92 -17.19
N SER A 9 -8.35 1.39 -16.20
CA SER A 9 -6.89 1.24 -16.30
C SER A 9 -5.96 2.46 -16.20
N MET A 10 -6.25 3.51 -15.41
CA MET A 10 -5.16 4.40 -14.95
C MET A 10 -4.50 3.85 -13.68
N LEU A 11 -3.16 3.82 -13.64
CA LEU A 11 -2.46 3.56 -12.38
C LEU A 11 -2.79 4.72 -11.43
N PRO A 12 -3.00 4.49 -10.12
CA PRO A 12 -3.11 5.59 -9.18
C PRO A 12 -1.84 6.44 -9.27
N SER A 13 -1.97 7.76 -9.06
CA SER A 13 -0.80 8.59 -8.87
C SER A 13 -0.05 8.14 -7.60
N LYS A 14 1.23 8.49 -7.49
CA LYS A 14 2.01 8.17 -6.29
C LYS A 14 1.38 8.74 -5.01
N ASP A 15 0.86 9.97 -5.08
CA ASP A 15 0.19 10.57 -3.93
C ASP A 15 -1.13 9.86 -3.58
N GLN A 16 -1.91 9.42 -4.58
CA GLN A 16 -3.12 8.64 -4.33
C GLN A 16 -2.80 7.28 -3.69
N ALA A 17 -1.75 6.60 -4.16
CA ALA A 17 -1.28 5.36 -3.58
C ALA A 17 -0.81 5.55 -2.13
N ILE A 18 -0.03 6.61 -1.87
CA ILE A 18 0.43 6.97 -0.52
C ILE A 18 -0.76 7.19 0.41
N GLU A 19 -1.71 8.06 0.06
CA GLU A 19 -2.87 8.34 0.92
C GLU A 19 -3.70 7.09 1.19
N THR A 20 -3.93 6.28 0.17
CA THR A 20 -4.66 5.00 0.31
C THR A 20 -3.92 4.04 1.26
N ILE A 21 -2.60 3.94 1.15
CA ILE A 21 -1.79 3.07 2.03
C ILE A 21 -1.81 3.59 3.45
N ILE A 22 -1.78 4.92 3.67
CA ILE A 22 -1.92 5.50 5.01
C ILE A 22 -3.29 5.17 5.60
N ASP A 23 -4.36 5.30 4.83
CA ASP A 23 -5.71 4.99 5.31
C ASP A 23 -5.84 3.52 5.70
N ILE A 24 -5.24 2.61 4.92
CA ILE A 24 -5.17 1.19 5.27
C ILE A 24 -4.33 0.99 6.54
N PHE A 25 -3.17 1.63 6.63
CA PHE A 25 -2.28 1.51 7.79
C PHE A 25 -2.96 1.94 9.09
N VAL A 26 -3.59 3.12 9.10
CA VAL A 26 -4.35 3.63 10.26
C VAL A 26 -5.50 2.68 10.63
N ARG A 27 -6.24 2.18 9.63
CA ARG A 27 -7.38 1.28 9.85
C ARG A 27 -6.95 -0.06 10.45
N GLU A 28 -5.93 -0.70 9.89
CA GLU A 28 -5.49 -2.04 10.31
C GLU A 28 -4.77 -2.01 11.66
N ILE A 29 -3.95 -0.98 11.91
CA ILE A 29 -3.21 -0.87 13.17
C ILE A 29 -4.12 -0.40 14.32
N GLY A 30 -5.11 0.45 14.05
CA GLY A 30 -6.20 0.76 14.99
C GLY A 30 -5.83 1.63 16.20
N PHE A 31 -4.55 1.82 16.53
CA PHE A 31 -4.09 2.67 17.64
C PHE A 31 -3.30 3.92 17.21
N ILE A 32 -3.12 4.13 15.90
CA ILE A 32 -2.37 5.27 15.33
C ILE A 32 -3.34 6.26 14.72
N GLU A 33 -3.18 7.56 15.00
CA GLU A 33 -3.97 8.59 14.34
C GLU A 33 -3.41 8.93 12.96
N ARG A 34 -4.30 9.26 12.00
CA ARG A 34 -3.90 9.67 10.65
C ARG A 34 -2.89 10.82 10.65
N SER A 35 -3.02 11.78 11.57
CA SER A 35 -2.11 12.92 11.71
C SER A 35 -0.68 12.55 12.09
N GLU A 36 -0.47 11.35 12.65
CA GLU A 36 0.85 10.86 13.06
C GLU A 36 1.59 10.16 11.91
N VAL A 37 0.91 9.91 10.79
CA VAL A 37 1.44 9.14 9.67
C VAL A 37 1.78 10.05 8.49
N SER A 38 2.98 9.85 7.95
CA SER A 38 3.51 10.55 6.78
C SER A 38 4.10 9.57 5.78
N ARG A 39 4.48 10.07 4.60
CA ARG A 39 5.13 9.25 3.57
C ARG A 39 6.46 8.61 4.01
N SER A 40 7.19 9.27 4.90
CA SER A 40 8.47 8.77 5.42
C SER A 40 8.31 7.83 6.61
N THR A 41 7.11 7.67 7.15
CA THR A 41 6.84 6.83 8.31
C THR A 41 7.31 5.40 8.05
N HIS A 42 8.18 4.91 8.93
CA HIS A 42 8.65 3.54 8.95
C HIS A 42 7.65 2.68 9.74
N ILE A 43 6.96 1.77 9.06
CA ILE A 43 5.78 1.07 9.60
C ILE A 43 6.07 0.19 10.83
N VAL A 44 7.32 -0.24 11.03
CA VAL A 44 7.74 -0.99 12.23
C VAL A 44 8.34 -0.07 13.31
N LYS A 45 9.35 0.73 12.95
CA LYS A 45 10.20 1.42 13.92
C LYS A 45 9.56 2.65 14.55
N ASP A 46 8.69 3.34 13.84
CA ASP A 46 8.14 4.62 14.33
C ASP A 46 7.06 4.41 15.38
N PHE A 47 6.40 3.24 15.38
CA PHE A 47 5.30 2.91 16.29
C PHE A 47 5.50 1.59 17.06
N TYR A 48 6.65 0.93 16.88
CA TYR A 48 6.98 -0.35 17.51
C TYR A 48 5.92 -1.44 17.28
N ILE A 49 5.41 -1.52 16.03
CA ILE A 49 4.35 -2.46 15.66
C ILE A 49 4.92 -3.88 15.55
N ASP A 50 4.18 -4.84 16.10
CA ASP A 50 4.53 -6.27 16.07
C ASP A 50 4.35 -6.89 14.67
N THR A 51 5.06 -7.99 14.41
CA THR A 51 5.11 -8.62 13.08
C THR A 51 3.75 -9.08 12.56
N ASP A 52 2.86 -9.53 13.45
CA ASP A 52 1.55 -10.07 13.06
C ASP A 52 0.63 -8.96 12.51
N ASP A 53 0.64 -7.78 13.14
CA ASP A 53 -0.09 -6.60 12.68
C ASP A 53 0.45 -6.10 11.33
N ILE A 54 1.78 -6.16 11.13
CA ILE A 54 2.40 -5.83 9.84
C ILE A 54 1.97 -6.80 8.74
N SER A 55 1.85 -8.10 9.05
CA SER A 55 1.35 -9.09 8.10
C SER A 55 -0.09 -8.79 7.68
N TRP A 56 -0.97 -8.44 8.62
CA TRP A 56 -2.35 -8.05 8.30
C TRP A 56 -2.43 -6.77 7.47
N PHE A 57 -1.64 -5.76 7.83
CA PHE A 57 -1.52 -4.54 7.05
C PHE A 57 -1.05 -4.82 5.61
N ALA A 58 -0.01 -5.64 5.43
CA ALA A 58 0.51 -6.00 4.12
C ALA A 58 -0.55 -6.71 3.26
N GLU A 59 -1.26 -7.68 3.83
CA GLU A 59 -2.35 -8.40 3.16
C GLU A 59 -3.49 -7.44 2.74
N ALA A 60 -3.84 -6.49 3.62
CA ALA A 60 -4.86 -5.49 3.31
C ALA A 60 -4.45 -4.57 2.15
N VAL A 61 -3.19 -4.16 2.08
CA VAL A 61 -2.64 -3.40 0.94
C VAL A 61 -2.70 -4.23 -0.34
N GLU A 62 -2.23 -5.48 -0.31
CA GLU A 62 -2.24 -6.35 -1.48
C GLU A 62 -3.66 -6.59 -2.02
N LYS A 63 -4.62 -6.88 -1.12
CA LYS A 63 -6.04 -7.04 -1.48
C LYS A 63 -6.62 -5.76 -2.08
N HIS A 64 -6.31 -4.59 -1.53
CA HIS A 64 -6.84 -3.33 -2.03
C HIS A 64 -6.39 -3.05 -3.47
N PHE A 65 -5.12 -3.30 -3.78
CA PHE A 65 -4.54 -3.04 -5.09
C PHE A 65 -4.64 -4.25 -6.05
N GLY A 66 -5.21 -5.38 -5.63
CA GLY A 66 -5.30 -6.58 -6.45
C GLY A 66 -3.94 -7.16 -6.82
N LEU A 67 -2.98 -7.11 -5.89
CA LEU A 67 -1.67 -7.73 -6.05
C LEU A 67 -1.77 -9.24 -5.81
N ASN A 68 -1.22 -10.04 -6.73
CA ASN A 68 -1.12 -11.50 -6.61
C ASN A 68 0.26 -11.92 -6.06
N THR A 69 0.80 -11.17 -5.11
CA THR A 69 2.05 -11.50 -4.42
C THR A 69 1.74 -12.31 -3.16
N PRO A 70 2.59 -13.27 -2.77
CA PRO A 70 2.45 -13.92 -1.47
C PRO A 70 2.56 -12.88 -0.34
N PRO A 71 1.61 -12.87 0.62
CA PRO A 71 1.66 -11.94 1.74
C PRO A 71 2.99 -12.03 2.50
N GLY A 72 3.60 -10.88 2.77
CA GLY A 72 4.83 -10.79 3.56
C GLY A 72 6.14 -11.04 2.80
N GLU A 73 6.12 -11.28 1.48
CA GLU A 73 7.33 -11.37 0.65
C GLU A 73 7.74 -10.02 0.05
N TRP A 74 8.01 -9.02 0.90
CA TRP A 74 8.64 -7.80 0.41
C TRP A 74 10.11 -8.06 0.06
N PRO A 75 10.60 -7.51 -1.07
CA PRO A 75 11.93 -7.83 -1.57
C PRO A 75 13.03 -7.41 -0.59
N LYS A 76 14.12 -8.18 -0.55
CA LYS A 76 15.28 -7.85 0.27
C LYS A 76 15.83 -6.47 -0.11
N GLY A 77 15.96 -5.57 0.87
CA GLY A 77 16.36 -4.17 0.66
C GLY A 77 15.20 -3.20 0.43
N PHE A 78 13.95 -3.68 0.51
CA PHE A 78 12.77 -2.84 0.60
C PHE A 78 12.84 -1.90 1.80
N ALA A 79 12.59 -0.62 1.56
CA ALA A 79 12.42 0.35 2.63
C ALA A 79 10.98 0.22 3.17
N PRO A 80 10.79 -0.22 4.43
CA PRO A 80 9.46 -0.41 5.02
C PRO A 80 8.85 0.93 5.47
N THR A 81 8.81 1.89 4.54
CA THR A 81 8.13 3.17 4.71
C THR A 81 6.83 3.19 3.90
N ILE A 82 5.89 4.06 4.25
CA ILE A 82 4.65 4.27 3.48
C ILE A 82 4.98 4.54 1.99
N GLU A 83 5.94 5.42 1.72
CA GLU A 83 6.37 5.71 0.35
C GLU A 83 7.01 4.51 -0.34
N GLY A 84 7.83 3.73 0.38
CA GLY A 84 8.43 2.51 -0.15
C GLY A 84 7.36 1.49 -0.57
N ILE A 85 6.32 1.30 0.25
CA ILE A 85 5.18 0.44 -0.08
C ILE A 85 4.43 0.98 -1.30
N ALA A 86 4.21 2.29 -1.39
CA ALA A 86 3.57 2.89 -2.56
C ALA A 86 4.38 2.64 -3.85
N ASP A 87 5.70 2.81 -3.79
CA ASP A 87 6.58 2.55 -4.92
C ASP A 87 6.55 1.07 -5.35
N TYR A 88 6.51 0.14 -4.38
CA TYR A 88 6.34 -1.29 -4.65
C TYR A 88 5.00 -1.60 -5.32
N VAL A 89 3.89 -1.10 -4.77
CA VAL A 89 2.54 -1.29 -5.34
C VAL A 89 2.50 -0.80 -6.79
N LEU A 90 2.96 0.43 -7.04
CA LEU A 90 2.95 1.03 -8.37
C LEU A 90 3.81 0.26 -9.36
N TYR A 91 4.98 -0.20 -8.93
CA TYR A 91 5.84 -1.06 -9.74
C TYR A 91 5.12 -2.35 -10.16
N HIS A 92 4.46 -3.03 -9.23
CA HIS A 92 3.76 -4.28 -9.52
C HIS A 92 2.51 -4.06 -10.38
N LEU A 93 1.72 -3.03 -10.11
CA LEU A 93 0.58 -2.66 -10.94
C LEU A 93 1.00 -2.32 -12.38
N SER A 94 2.15 -1.67 -12.55
CA SER A 94 2.69 -1.34 -13.89
C SER A 94 3.03 -2.60 -14.70
N LYS A 95 3.50 -3.66 -14.04
CA LYS A 95 3.82 -4.94 -14.68
C LYS A 95 2.60 -5.77 -15.03
N ASN A 96 1.56 -5.73 -14.20
CA ASN A 96 0.35 -6.51 -14.42
C ASN A 96 -0.47 -6.02 -15.64
N LYS A 97 -0.26 -4.78 -16.10
CA LYS A 97 -0.87 -4.23 -17.31
C LYS A 97 -0.16 -4.62 -18.62
N VAL A 98 1.02 -5.23 -18.54
CA VAL A 98 1.84 -5.61 -19.71
C VAL A 98 1.60 -7.07 -20.13
N LYS A 99 0.59 -7.75 -19.54
CA LYS A 99 0.19 -9.11 -19.89
C LYS A 99 -1.14 -9.16 -20.62
#